data_AF-A0A2S2NNR0-F1
#
_entry.id   AF-A0A2S2NNR0-F1
#
_cell.length_a   1.000
_cell.length_b   1.000
_cell.length_c   1.000
_cell.angle_alpha   90.00
_cell.angle_beta   90.00
_cell.angle_gamma   90.00
#
_symmetry.space_group_name_H-M   'P 1'
#
loop_
_entity.id
_entity.type
_entity.pdbx_description
1 polymer ?
#
loop_
_entity_poly.entity_id
_entity_poly.type
_entity_poly.pdbx_seq_one_letter_code
_entity_poly.pdbx_strand_id
1 'polypeptide(L)'
;MCREVCSSIVQKRPKMLGTAINPIQIDEAKFAGKRKYNRGRLLNGDQPASSEDSDAEIHNGRNHGRRVDGPWVFGLKNGSDCRYFYVLRRDKNTLLPIILRECEAGSVIHSDEWAAYRCLKDNGYIHNTVNHQQNYVDPLTKAHTQSIERSWLDAKTKIMKTMRGTTMQLLQSHLDHYCWKVARKEEPDLFIAFLRDIKAVYRLLYINYF
;
A
#
# COMPACT_ATOMS: atom_id res chain seq x y z
N MET A 1 17.43 13.53 3.67
CA MET A 1 16.78 12.82 4.79
C MET A 1 17.06 11.33 4.63
N CYS A 2 17.60 10.68 5.67
CA CYS A 2 17.93 9.25 5.63
C CYS A 2 16.63 8.42 5.59
N ARG A 3 16.32 7.81 4.45
CA ARG A 3 15.07 7.02 4.28
C ARG A 3 15.06 5.74 5.11
N GLU A 4 16.23 5.24 5.52
CA GLU A 4 16.34 4.05 6.38
C GLU A 4 15.70 4.28 7.75
N VAL A 5 15.88 5.48 8.33
CA VAL A 5 15.22 5.87 9.58
C VAL A 5 13.70 5.89 9.40
N CYS A 6 13.21 6.50 8.32
CA CYS A 6 11.77 6.49 8.01
C CYS A 6 11.24 5.05 7.86
N SER A 7 11.97 4.19 7.15
CA SER A 7 11.61 2.79 6.91
C SER A 7 11.56 2.02 8.24
N SER A 8 12.58 2.16 9.08
CA SER A 8 12.61 1.52 10.40
C SER A 8 11.46 1.99 11.30
N ILE A 9 11.06 3.26 11.23
CA ILE A 9 9.95 3.78 12.03
C ILE A 9 8.60 3.25 11.51
N VAL A 10 8.41 3.22 10.18
CA VAL A 10 7.16 2.71 9.57
C VAL A 10 6.99 1.22 9.84
N GLN A 11 8.04 0.42 9.71
CA GLN A 11 8.01 -1.03 9.92
C GLN A 11 7.80 -1.45 11.38
N LYS A 12 8.19 -0.60 12.34
CA LYS A 12 8.01 -0.86 13.78
C LYS A 12 6.67 -0.37 14.33
N ARG A 13 5.77 0.15 13.49
CA ARG A 13 4.44 0.57 13.95
C ARG A 13 3.65 -0.65 14.46
N PRO A 14 2.85 -0.49 15.53
CA PRO A 14 1.94 -1.55 15.97
C PRO A 14 0.97 -1.91 14.84
N LYS A 15 0.29 -3.06 14.90
CA LYS A 15 -0.69 -3.34 13.85
C LYS A 15 -1.83 -2.33 13.88
N MET A 16 -2.42 -2.10 12.72
CA MET A 16 -3.54 -1.20 12.54
C MET A 16 -4.81 -1.85 13.09
N LEU A 17 -5.57 -1.08 13.86
CA LEU A 17 -6.87 -1.50 14.38
C LEU A 17 -7.99 -0.81 13.61
N GLY A 18 -8.84 -1.59 12.94
CA GLY A 18 -10.03 -1.11 12.25
C GLY A 18 -11.27 -1.23 13.11
N THR A 19 -12.05 -0.17 13.22
CA THR A 19 -13.35 -0.18 13.90
C THR A 19 -14.49 0.04 12.91
N ALA A 20 -15.73 -0.18 13.32
CA ALA A 20 -16.89 0.11 12.47
C ALA A 20 -16.98 1.59 12.05
N ILE A 21 -16.49 2.51 12.89
CA ILE A 21 -16.50 3.96 12.63
C ILE A 21 -15.31 4.36 11.75
N ASN A 22 -14.15 3.76 11.99
CA ASN A 22 -12.91 4.03 11.27
C ASN A 22 -12.29 2.70 10.83
N PRO A 23 -12.79 2.13 9.72
CA PRO A 23 -12.34 0.84 9.20
C PRO A 23 -10.95 0.97 8.56
N ILE A 24 -10.23 -0.13 8.45
CA ILE A 24 -9.03 -0.18 7.62
C ILE A 24 -9.48 -0.31 6.16
N GLN A 25 -9.06 0.59 5.31
CA GLN A 25 -9.27 0.47 3.87
C GLN A 25 -8.03 -0.12 3.22
N ILE A 26 -8.21 -1.15 2.39
CA ILE A 26 -7.14 -1.81 1.65
C ILE A 26 -7.42 -1.78 0.15
N ASP A 27 -6.36 -1.66 -0.65
CA ASP A 27 -6.44 -1.58 -2.12
C ASP A 27 -5.05 -1.75 -2.74
N GLU A 28 -5.01 -2.00 -4.05
CA GLU A 28 -3.80 -2.14 -4.86
C GLU A 28 -3.77 -1.10 -5.96
N ALA A 29 -2.68 -0.35 -6.03
CA ALA A 29 -2.46 0.63 -7.07
C ALA A 29 -1.27 0.24 -7.96
N LYS A 30 -1.46 0.36 -9.27
CA LYS A 30 -0.34 0.33 -10.21
C LYS A 30 0.46 1.63 -10.12
N PHE A 31 1.78 1.52 -9.95
CA PHE A 31 2.75 2.62 -9.90
C PHE A 31 3.60 2.69 -11.17
N ALA A 32 2.98 2.48 -12.34
CA ALA A 32 3.61 2.71 -13.64
C ALA A 32 3.34 4.13 -14.14
N GLY A 33 4.30 4.72 -14.86
CA GLY A 33 4.12 6.03 -15.49
C GLY A 33 3.20 5.91 -16.71
N LYS A 34 2.06 6.61 -16.74
CA LYS A 34 1.31 6.78 -17.99
C LYS A 34 1.85 8.02 -18.70
N ARG A 35 2.42 7.84 -19.89
CA ARG A 35 2.93 8.95 -20.69
C ARG A 35 1.79 9.89 -21.10
N LYS A 36 1.95 11.19 -20.88
CA LYS A 36 1.13 12.21 -21.55
C LYS A 36 1.72 12.43 -22.95
N TYR A 37 0.92 12.22 -24.00
CA TYR A 37 1.34 12.39 -25.41
C TYR A 37 2.50 11.49 -25.89
N ASN A 38 2.72 10.32 -25.29
CA ASN A 38 3.85 9.43 -25.61
C ASN A 38 5.25 10.06 -25.50
N ARG A 39 5.38 11.26 -24.94
CA ARG A 39 6.66 11.97 -24.74
C ARG A 39 7.19 11.78 -23.32
N GLY A 40 8.52 11.64 -23.19
CA GLY A 40 9.23 11.43 -21.92
C GLY A 40 10.00 10.11 -21.84
N ARG A 41 10.94 10.01 -20.89
CA ARG A 41 11.80 8.82 -20.67
C ARG A 41 11.02 7.66 -20.04
N LEU A 42 11.31 6.44 -20.48
CA LEU A 42 10.82 5.20 -19.85
C LEU A 42 11.30 5.10 -18.41
N LEU A 43 10.46 4.59 -17.52
CA LEU A 43 10.89 4.04 -16.23
C LEU A 43 11.31 2.58 -16.46
N ASN A 44 12.28 2.06 -15.72
CA ASN A 44 12.67 0.64 -15.85
C ASN A 44 11.53 -0.35 -15.52
N GLY A 45 10.48 0.08 -14.82
CA GLY A 45 9.26 -0.70 -14.61
C GLY A 45 8.33 -0.77 -15.83
N ASP A 46 8.67 -0.11 -16.94
CA ASP A 46 7.93 -0.16 -18.20
C ASP A 46 8.39 -1.33 -19.11
N GLN A 47 9.43 -2.08 -18.71
CA GLN A 47 9.90 -3.29 -19.41
C GLN A 47 9.14 -4.52 -18.86
N PRO A 48 8.50 -5.34 -19.72
CA PRO A 48 7.87 -6.57 -19.28
C PRO A 48 8.91 -7.59 -18.81
N ALA A 49 8.60 -8.35 -17.76
CA ALA A 49 9.50 -9.38 -17.25
C ALA A 49 9.32 -10.68 -18.05
N SER A 50 10.42 -11.36 -18.37
CA SER A 50 10.41 -12.68 -19.00
C SER A 50 10.20 -13.78 -17.95
N SER A 51 8.98 -14.27 -17.79
CA SER A 51 8.75 -15.55 -17.12
C SER A 51 7.57 -16.27 -17.74
N GLU A 52 7.83 -17.47 -18.25
CA GLU A 52 6.84 -18.40 -18.78
C GLU A 52 6.05 -19.01 -17.61
N ASP A 53 4.73 -18.84 -17.63
CA ASP A 53 3.80 -19.37 -16.64
C ASP A 53 3.22 -20.71 -17.14
N SER A 54 3.38 -21.78 -16.36
CA SER A 54 2.48 -22.94 -16.40
C SER A 54 1.45 -22.80 -15.28
N ASP A 55 0.19 -23.08 -15.64
CA ASP A 55 -0.97 -23.30 -14.76
C ASP A 55 -1.87 -22.09 -14.47
N ALA A 56 -2.88 -21.93 -15.34
CA ALA A 56 -4.29 -21.76 -14.95
C ALA A 56 -5.18 -21.74 -16.21
N GLU A 57 -5.66 -22.90 -16.68
CA GLU A 57 -6.79 -22.98 -17.60
C GLU A 57 -8.11 -22.90 -16.80
N ILE A 58 -8.75 -21.73 -16.82
CA ILE A 58 -10.19 -21.60 -16.61
C ILE A 58 -10.71 -20.57 -17.62
N HIS A 59 -11.41 -21.07 -18.65
CA HIS A 59 -12.05 -20.25 -19.66
C HIS A 59 -13.34 -19.62 -19.11
N ASN A 60 -13.34 -18.29 -18.94
CA ASN A 60 -14.56 -17.50 -18.83
C ASN A 60 -14.37 -16.17 -19.58
N GLY A 61 -15.27 -15.88 -20.52
CA GLY A 61 -15.19 -14.84 -21.54
C GLY A 61 -15.32 -13.39 -21.05
N ARG A 62 -14.54 -12.99 -20.04
CA ARG A 62 -14.29 -11.58 -19.73
C ARG A 62 -12.93 -11.20 -20.30
N ASN A 63 -12.86 -10.04 -20.95
CA ASN A 63 -11.62 -9.46 -21.49
C ASN A 63 -10.57 -9.31 -20.39
N HIS A 64 -9.79 -10.35 -20.14
CA HIS A 64 -8.49 -10.25 -19.50
C HIS A 64 -7.56 -9.62 -20.52
N GLY A 65 -7.61 -8.29 -20.63
CA GLY A 65 -6.53 -7.54 -21.24
C GLY A 65 -5.22 -8.00 -20.59
N ARG A 66 -4.30 -8.50 -21.43
CA ARG A 66 -2.87 -8.80 -21.20
C ARG A 66 -2.40 -8.44 -19.78
N ARG A 67 -1.96 -9.45 -18.98
CA ARG A 67 -1.39 -9.26 -17.62
C ARG A 67 -0.50 -8.03 -17.62
N VAL A 68 -0.95 -7.00 -16.90
CA VAL A 68 -0.29 -5.70 -16.89
C VAL A 68 0.89 -5.79 -15.91
N ASP A 69 2.10 -5.95 -16.45
CA ASP A 69 3.34 -5.97 -15.68
C ASP A 69 3.50 -4.69 -14.85
N GLY A 70 4.07 -4.83 -13.65
CA GLY A 70 4.07 -3.89 -12.53
C GLY A 70 4.68 -2.49 -12.78
N PRO A 71 5.20 -1.80 -11.73
CA PRO A 71 5.21 -2.19 -10.31
C PRO A 71 3.82 -2.02 -9.67
N TRP A 72 3.44 -2.97 -8.82
CA TRP A 72 2.23 -2.90 -7.98
C TRP A 72 2.59 -2.45 -6.57
N VAL A 73 1.69 -1.69 -5.96
CA VAL A 73 1.80 -1.29 -4.56
C VAL A 73 0.50 -1.65 -3.87
N PHE A 74 0.58 -2.44 -2.81
CA PHE A 74 -0.53 -2.73 -1.90
C PHE A 74 -0.55 -1.71 -0.77
N GLY A 75 -1.74 -1.20 -0.41
CA GLY A 75 -1.88 -0.17 0.61
C GLY A 75 -2.91 -0.48 1.67
N LEU A 76 -2.63 0.05 2.86
CA LEU A 76 -3.52 0.04 4.01
C LEU A 76 -3.69 1.47 4.49
N LYS A 77 -4.93 1.87 4.80
CA LYS A 77 -5.26 3.22 5.25
C LYS A 77 -6.25 3.19 6.41
N ASN A 78 -5.94 3.94 7.47
CA ASN A 78 -6.87 4.23 8.57
C ASN A 78 -6.53 5.61 9.16
N GLY A 79 -7.46 6.56 9.14
CA GLY A 79 -7.21 7.93 9.61
C GLY A 79 -5.96 8.57 8.98
N SER A 80 -4.95 8.93 9.80
CA SER A 80 -3.65 9.45 9.36
C SER A 80 -2.58 8.37 9.14
N ASP A 81 -2.82 7.12 9.52
CA ASP A 81 -1.89 6.02 9.22
C ASP A 81 -2.11 5.53 7.79
N CYS A 82 -1.03 5.48 7.01
CA CYS A 82 -0.99 4.80 5.72
C CYS A 82 0.27 3.95 5.66
N ARG A 83 0.15 2.75 5.09
CA ARG A 83 1.25 1.81 4.89
C ARG A 83 1.19 1.29 3.47
N TYR A 84 2.34 1.25 2.81
CA TYR A 84 2.44 0.91 1.40
C TYR A 84 3.54 -0.12 1.19
N PHE A 85 3.23 -1.14 0.42
CA PHE A 85 4.10 -2.29 0.19
C PHE A 85 4.25 -2.48 -1.30
N TYR A 86 5.46 -2.31 -1.80
CA TYR A 86 5.79 -2.75 -3.15
C TYR A 86 5.63 -4.27 -3.22
N VAL A 87 4.85 -4.73 -4.19
CA VAL A 87 4.58 -6.15 -4.42
C VAL A 87 4.78 -6.47 -5.90
N LEU A 88 5.37 -7.64 -6.17
CA LEU A 88 5.52 -8.13 -7.54
C LEU A 88 4.18 -8.63 -8.09
N ARG A 89 3.40 -9.30 -7.24
CA ARG A 89 2.10 -9.86 -7.57
C ARG A 89 1.04 -9.38 -6.58
N ARG A 90 -0.18 -9.22 -7.10
CA ARG A 90 -1.38 -8.81 -6.38
C ARG A 90 -2.29 -10.01 -6.07
N ASP A 91 -1.67 -11.14 -5.72
CA ASP A 91 -2.38 -12.39 -5.44
C ASP A 91 -2.59 -12.59 -3.93
N LYS A 92 -3.52 -13.48 -3.57
CA LYS A 92 -3.81 -13.81 -2.17
C LYS A 92 -2.55 -14.20 -1.40
N ASN A 93 -1.67 -15.00 -2.00
CA ASN A 93 -0.44 -15.50 -1.37
C ASN A 93 0.54 -14.38 -1.03
N THR A 94 0.49 -13.26 -1.75
CA THR A 94 1.31 -12.07 -1.50
C THR A 94 0.64 -11.14 -0.49
N LEU A 95 -0.66 -10.90 -0.64
CA LEU A 95 -1.35 -9.84 0.10
C LEU A 95 -1.80 -10.29 1.49
N LEU A 96 -2.27 -11.53 1.65
CA LEU A 96 -2.77 -12.03 2.94
C LEU A 96 -1.70 -12.01 4.04
N PRO A 97 -0.43 -12.44 3.80
CA PRO A 97 0.61 -12.32 4.83
C PRO A 97 0.88 -10.88 5.26
N ILE A 98 0.77 -9.91 4.34
CA ILE A 98 0.91 -8.49 4.67
C ILE A 98 -0.24 -8.06 5.57
N ILE A 99 -1.48 -8.41 5.24
CA ILE A 99 -2.65 -8.06 6.06
C ILE A 99 -2.53 -8.66 7.47
N LEU A 100 -2.16 -9.94 7.59
CA LEU A 100 -1.99 -10.62 8.88
C LEU A 100 -0.89 -9.99 9.75
N ARG A 101 0.18 -9.51 9.12
CA ARG A 101 1.29 -8.82 9.80
C ARG A 101 0.89 -7.42 10.25
N GLU A 102 0.13 -6.70 9.43
CA GLU A 102 -0.09 -5.26 9.59
C GLU A 102 -1.43 -4.88 10.22
N CYS A 103 -2.42 -5.78 10.25
CA CYS A 103 -3.75 -5.53 10.80
C CYS A 103 -4.02 -6.41 12.04
N GLU A 104 -4.56 -5.81 13.10
CA GLU A 104 -5.01 -6.56 14.28
C GLU A 104 -6.19 -7.47 13.93
N ALA A 105 -6.19 -8.70 14.46
CA ALA A 105 -7.30 -9.62 14.32
C ALA A 105 -8.58 -9.02 14.93
N GLY A 106 -9.75 -9.33 14.35
CA GLY A 106 -11.03 -8.71 14.72
C GLY A 106 -11.28 -7.32 14.09
N SER A 107 -10.31 -6.75 13.37
CA SER A 107 -10.48 -5.45 12.72
C SER A 107 -11.57 -5.46 11.64
N VAL A 108 -12.26 -4.33 11.51
CA VAL A 108 -13.12 -4.04 10.35
C VAL A 108 -12.25 -3.61 9.17
N ILE A 109 -12.35 -4.32 8.05
CA ILE A 109 -11.62 -4.04 6.81
C ILE A 109 -12.62 -3.77 5.67
N HIS A 110 -12.40 -2.68 4.94
CA HIS A 110 -13.11 -2.33 3.71
C HIS A 110 -12.20 -2.50 2.49
N SER A 111 -12.70 -3.16 1.45
CA SER A 111 -12.02 -3.26 0.15
C SER A 111 -13.02 -3.22 -1.01
N ASP A 112 -12.51 -3.21 -2.23
CA ASP A 112 -13.29 -3.57 -3.41
C ASP A 112 -13.62 -5.08 -3.44
N GLU A 113 -14.42 -5.53 -4.41
CA GLU A 113 -14.85 -6.93 -4.54
C GLU A 113 -13.78 -7.89 -5.12
N TRP A 114 -12.50 -7.69 -4.80
CA TRP A 114 -11.45 -8.57 -5.30
C TRP A 114 -11.49 -9.95 -4.65
N ALA A 115 -11.45 -10.99 -5.48
CA ALA A 115 -11.39 -12.39 -5.06
C ALA A 115 -10.28 -12.74 -4.04
N ALA A 116 -9.14 -12.04 -4.03
CA ALA A 116 -8.05 -12.28 -3.08
C ALA A 116 -8.48 -12.03 -1.63
N TYR A 117 -9.44 -11.12 -1.42
CA TYR A 117 -9.92 -10.70 -0.10
C TYR A 117 -11.05 -11.55 0.46
N ARG A 118 -11.63 -12.48 -0.31
CA ARG A 118 -12.76 -13.31 0.15
C ARG A 118 -12.44 -14.13 1.42
N CYS A 119 -11.17 -14.47 1.61
CA CYS A 119 -10.70 -15.24 2.76
C CYS A 119 -10.53 -14.41 4.05
N LEU A 120 -10.71 -13.09 4.02
CA LEU A 120 -10.46 -12.24 5.19
C LEU A 120 -11.37 -12.59 6.37
N LYS A 121 -12.63 -12.97 6.11
CA LYS A 121 -13.55 -13.42 7.15
C LYS A 121 -13.04 -14.68 7.86
N ASP A 122 -12.52 -15.64 7.09
CA ASP A 122 -11.94 -16.88 7.63
C ASP A 122 -10.66 -16.64 8.43
N ASN A 123 -10.02 -15.48 8.25
CA ASN A 123 -8.81 -15.06 8.97
C ASN A 123 -9.11 -14.13 10.16
N GLY A 124 -10.37 -14.07 10.60
CA GLY A 124 -10.77 -13.33 11.80
C GLY A 124 -10.99 -11.83 11.58
N TYR A 125 -11.23 -11.39 10.34
CA TYR A 125 -11.56 -9.99 10.04
C TYR A 125 -13.05 -9.80 9.74
N ILE A 126 -13.58 -8.65 10.13
CA ILE A 126 -14.91 -8.22 9.69
C ILE A 126 -14.72 -7.52 8.34
N HIS A 127 -14.96 -8.26 7.25
CA HIS A 127 -14.71 -7.77 5.91
C HIS A 127 -16.00 -7.31 5.22
N ASN A 128 -16.05 -6.02 4.86
CA ASN A 128 -17.10 -5.45 4.03
C ASN A 128 -16.52 -5.05 2.67
N THR A 129 -17.25 -5.31 1.60
CA THR A 129 -16.85 -4.99 0.23
C THR A 129 -17.71 -3.89 -0.34
N VAL A 130 -17.15 -3.13 -1.27
CA VAL A 130 -17.87 -2.08 -2.00
C VAL A 130 -17.93 -2.45 -3.47
N ASN A 131 -19.15 -2.49 -4.01
CA ASN A 131 -19.35 -2.69 -5.44
C ASN A 131 -19.26 -1.36 -6.18
N HIS A 132 -18.07 -1.03 -6.69
CA HIS A 132 -17.82 0.21 -7.43
C HIS A 132 -18.59 0.37 -8.75
N GLN A 133 -19.27 -0.68 -9.23
CA GLN A 133 -20.15 -0.57 -10.42
C GLN A 133 -21.56 -0.11 -10.06
N GLN A 134 -21.97 -0.26 -8.80
CA GLN A 134 -23.34 0.01 -8.36
C GLN A 134 -23.41 1.16 -7.35
N ASN A 135 -22.46 1.27 -6.42
CA ASN A 135 -22.52 2.24 -5.33
C ASN A 135 -21.12 2.74 -4.92
N TYR A 136 -20.98 4.05 -4.67
CA TYR A 136 -19.76 4.66 -4.10
C TYR A 136 -19.64 4.46 -2.58
N VAL A 137 -20.76 4.12 -1.93
CA VAL A 137 -20.88 3.74 -0.53
C VAL A 137 -21.93 2.64 -0.48
N ASP A 138 -21.63 1.50 0.11
CA ASP A 138 -22.61 0.43 0.27
C ASP A 138 -23.76 0.92 1.17
N PRO A 139 -25.02 0.90 0.70
CA PRO A 139 -26.12 1.52 1.44
C PRO A 139 -26.45 0.81 2.76
N LEU A 140 -26.17 -0.50 2.85
CA LEU A 140 -26.50 -1.37 3.98
C LEU A 140 -25.37 -1.38 5.02
N THR A 141 -24.14 -1.62 4.59
CA THR A 141 -22.97 -1.73 5.48
C THR A 141 -22.25 -0.40 5.69
N LYS A 142 -22.58 0.63 4.90
CA LYS A 142 -21.87 1.91 4.83
C LYS A 142 -20.40 1.77 4.42
N ALA A 143 -20.02 0.66 3.82
CA ALA A 143 -18.66 0.43 3.36
C ALA A 143 -18.27 1.39 2.23
N HIS A 144 -17.04 1.89 2.29
CA HIS A 144 -16.42 2.73 1.26
C HIS A 144 -14.88 2.60 1.33
N THR A 145 -14.20 2.85 0.20
CA THR A 145 -12.73 2.82 0.02
C THR A 145 -12.16 4.18 -0.38
N GLN A 146 -12.95 5.24 -0.27
CA GLN A 146 -12.61 6.59 -0.72
C GLN A 146 -11.32 7.16 -0.09
N SER A 147 -11.02 6.80 1.16
CA SER A 147 -9.85 7.32 1.87
C SER A 147 -8.56 6.75 1.30
N ILE A 148 -8.54 5.45 0.97
CA ILE A 148 -7.38 4.84 0.31
C ILE A 148 -7.24 5.29 -1.14
N GLU A 149 -8.35 5.43 -1.88
CA GLU A 149 -8.36 5.99 -3.24
C GLU A 149 -7.76 7.40 -3.27
N ARG A 150 -8.19 8.27 -2.35
CA ARG A 150 -7.62 9.61 -2.23
C ARG A 150 -6.14 9.57 -1.88
N SER A 151 -5.77 8.69 -0.95
CA SER A 151 -4.37 8.52 -0.53
C SER A 151 -3.48 8.09 -1.69
N TRP A 152 -3.99 7.28 -2.65
CA TRP A 152 -3.25 6.93 -3.86
C TRP A 152 -2.97 8.11 -4.77
N LEU A 153 -3.94 9.00 -4.96
CA LEU A 153 -3.76 10.20 -5.78
C LEU A 153 -2.62 11.07 -5.23
N ASP A 154 -2.65 11.30 -3.91
CA ASP A 154 -1.65 12.12 -3.22
C ASP A 154 -0.27 11.44 -3.23
N ALA A 155 -0.22 10.12 -2.99
CA ALA A 155 1.00 9.33 -3.01
C ALA A 155 1.66 9.31 -4.38
N LYS A 156 0.91 8.96 -5.44
CA LYS A 156 1.43 8.96 -6.82
C LYS A 156 1.97 10.33 -7.20
N THR A 157 1.25 11.39 -6.88
CA THR A 157 1.69 12.77 -7.18
C THR A 157 3.02 13.11 -6.51
N LYS A 158 3.18 12.82 -5.21
CA LYS A 158 4.42 13.15 -4.48
C LYS A 158 5.58 12.23 -4.85
N ILE A 159 5.33 10.92 -4.92
CA ILE A 159 6.34 9.89 -5.16
C ILE A 159 6.85 9.94 -6.60
N MET A 160 5.97 10.01 -7.61
CA MET A 160 6.42 10.11 -9.01
C MET A 160 7.21 11.39 -9.28
N LYS A 161 6.91 12.49 -8.58
CA LYS A 161 7.72 13.72 -8.65
C LYS A 161 9.12 13.56 -8.04
N THR A 162 9.28 12.72 -7.03
CA THR A 162 10.58 12.47 -6.38
C THR A 162 11.40 11.38 -7.06
N MET A 163 10.75 10.39 -7.68
CA MET A 163 11.39 9.24 -8.32
C MET A 163 11.88 9.51 -9.76
N ARG A 164 12.28 10.74 -10.13
CA ARG A 164 12.66 11.13 -11.52
C ARG A 164 13.85 10.32 -12.08
N GLY A 165 13.64 9.05 -12.44
CA GLY A 165 14.68 8.10 -12.88
C GLY A 165 15.24 7.20 -11.78
N THR A 166 14.61 7.11 -10.61
CA THR A 166 15.07 6.24 -9.52
C THR A 166 14.80 4.76 -9.83
N THR A 167 15.69 3.87 -9.40
CA THR A 167 15.53 2.41 -9.58
C THR A 167 14.34 1.87 -8.80
N MET A 168 13.69 0.82 -9.33
CA MET A 168 12.57 0.15 -8.65
C MET A 168 12.95 -0.39 -7.26
N GLN A 169 14.23 -0.74 -7.05
CA GLN A 169 14.78 -1.17 -5.77
C GLN A 169 14.58 -0.13 -4.65
N LEU A 170 14.51 1.16 -4.99
CA LEU A 170 14.34 2.23 -4.01
C LEU A 170 12.87 2.59 -3.78
N LEU A 171 11.93 2.05 -4.56
CA LEU A 171 10.50 2.38 -4.49
C LEU A 171 9.96 2.20 -3.07
N GLN A 172 10.29 1.10 -2.39
CA GLN A 172 9.84 0.86 -1.02
C GLN A 172 10.30 1.97 -0.07
N SER A 173 11.57 2.39 -0.15
CA SER A 173 12.07 3.47 0.71
C SER A 173 11.37 4.81 0.46
N HIS A 174 10.93 5.07 -0.77
CA HIS A 174 10.14 6.26 -1.11
C HIS A 174 8.72 6.18 -0.57
N LEU A 175 8.09 5.00 -0.64
CA LEU A 175 6.80 4.72 -0.04
C LEU A 175 6.86 4.92 1.48
N ASP A 176 7.86 4.35 2.15
CA ASP A 176 8.06 4.46 3.59
C ASP A 176 8.27 5.90 4.02
N HIS A 177 9.10 6.66 3.31
CA HIS A 177 9.27 8.09 3.58
C HIS A 177 7.97 8.90 3.39
N TYR A 178 7.15 8.56 2.40
CA TYR A 178 5.82 9.17 2.25
C TYR A 178 4.92 8.84 3.43
N CYS A 179 4.81 7.56 3.81
CA CYS A 179 4.04 7.08 4.96
C CYS A 179 4.51 7.70 6.29
N TRP A 180 5.82 7.93 6.42
CA TRP A 180 6.42 8.60 7.56
C TRP A 180 5.95 10.06 7.68
N LYS A 181 5.90 10.79 6.54
CA LYS A 181 5.38 12.17 6.49
C LYS A 181 3.89 12.26 6.79
N VAL A 182 3.08 11.38 6.21
CA VAL A 182 1.61 11.43 6.39
C VAL A 182 1.22 11.19 7.83
N ALA A 183 1.88 10.26 8.53
CA ALA A 183 1.64 10.01 9.94
C ALA A 183 2.02 11.20 10.85
N ARG A 184 2.82 12.15 10.34
CA ARG A 184 3.29 13.35 11.05
C ARG A 184 2.71 14.63 10.45
N LYS A 185 1.54 14.56 9.80
CA LYS A 185 0.93 15.74 9.15
C LYS A 185 0.65 16.90 10.12
N GLU A 186 0.45 16.59 11.41
CA GLU A 186 0.19 17.58 12.47
C GLU A 186 1.47 17.97 13.23
N GLU A 187 2.64 17.40 12.89
CA GLU A 187 3.90 17.82 13.53
C GLU A 187 4.26 19.23 13.04
N PRO A 188 4.53 20.18 13.95
CA PRO A 188 4.85 21.55 13.58
C PRO A 188 6.19 21.64 12.84
N ASP A 189 7.14 20.74 13.17
CA ASP A 189 8.46 20.68 12.55
C ASP A 189 8.87 19.23 12.27
N LEU A 190 8.84 18.86 10.98
CA LEU A 190 9.24 17.55 10.51
C LEU A 190 10.73 17.26 10.68
N PHE A 191 11.59 18.29 10.69
CA PHE A 191 13.02 18.09 10.93
C PHE A 191 13.26 17.70 12.38
N ILE A 192 12.62 18.38 13.34
CA ILE A 192 12.70 18.01 14.75
C ILE A 192 12.11 16.62 15.00
N ALA A 193 10.95 16.31 14.40
CA ALA A 193 10.37 14.97 14.47
C ALA A 193 11.35 13.90 13.95
N PHE A 194 12.05 14.19 12.85
CA PHE A 194 13.07 13.30 12.30
C PHE A 194 14.28 13.10 13.21
N LEU A 195 14.77 14.15 13.87
CA LEU A 195 15.86 14.02 14.84
C LEU A 195 15.47 13.12 16.03
N ARG A 196 14.22 13.23 16.51
CA ARG A 196 13.69 12.33 17.54
C ARG A 196 13.67 10.88 17.07
N ASP A 197 13.28 10.65 15.81
CA ASP A 197 13.26 9.32 15.22
C ASP A 197 14.67 8.73 15.02
N ILE A 198 15.66 9.53 14.60
CA ILE A 198 17.07 9.11 14.56
C ILE A 198 17.48 8.61 15.94
N LYS A 199 17.23 9.43 16.99
CA LYS A 199 17.57 9.05 18.35
C LYS A 199 16.89 7.74 18.75
N ALA A 200 15.61 7.55 18.42
CA ALA A 200 14.90 6.31 18.73
C ALA A 200 15.48 5.08 18.02
N VAL A 201 15.78 5.20 16.72
CA VAL A 201 16.32 4.09 15.91
C VAL A 201 17.71 3.68 16.38
N TYR A 202 18.62 4.64 16.58
CA TYR A 202 20.02 4.33 16.91
C TYR A 202 20.27 4.14 18.41
N ARG A 203 19.41 4.63 19.31
CA ARG A 203 19.49 4.31 20.76
C ARG A 203 19.18 2.84 21.04
N LEU A 204 18.29 2.22 20.25
CA LEU A 204 17.98 0.79 20.36
C LEU A 204 19.16 -0.09 19.93
N LEU A 205 20.03 0.39 19.04
CA LEU A 205 21.21 -0.38 18.64
C LEU A 205 22.21 -0.50 19.79
N TYR A 206 22.41 0.54 20.60
CA TYR A 206 23.37 0.49 21.72
C TYR A 206 22.90 -0.33 22.94
N ILE A 207 21.61 -0.56 23.11
CA ILE A 207 21.08 -1.36 24.24
C ILE A 207 21.17 -2.87 23.96
N ASN A 208 21.20 -3.30 22.69
CA ASN A 208 21.27 -4.72 22.32
C ASN A 208 22.71 -5.28 22.24
N TYR A 209 23.72 -4.52 22.67
CA TYR A 209 25.13 -4.95 22.74
C TYR A 209 25.65 -5.09 24.19
N PHE A 210 24.77 -5.07 25.19
CA PHE A 210 25.04 -5.41 26.59
C PHE A 210 23.99 -6.41 27.07
#